data_AF-A0A7R9QZN6-F1
#
_entry.id   AF-A0A7R9QZN6-F1
#
_cell.length_a   1.000
_cell.length_b   1.000
_cell.length_c   1.000
_cell.angle_alpha   90.00
_cell.angle_beta   90.00
_cell.angle_gamma   90.00
#
_symmetry.space_group_name_H-M   'P 1'
#
loop_
_entity.id
_entity.type
_entity.pdbx_description
1 polymer ?
#
loop_
_entity_poly.entity_id
_entity_poly.type
_entity_poly.pdbx_seq_one_letter_code
_entity_poly.pdbx_strand_id
1 'polypeptide(L)' 'MAATRRLQKELQDIRKAGLRSFRDIQVDEQNMLTWIGLIVPDSIPYNKGAFRIEINFPAEYPFKP' A
#
# COMPACT_ATOMS: atom_id res chain seq x y z
N MET A 1 -2.85 14.62 -12.95
CA MET A 1 -3.70 14.50 -11.75
C MET A 1 -2.84 14.67 -10.51
N ALA A 2 -3.28 15.45 -9.51
CA ALA A 2 -2.48 15.73 -8.31
C ALA A 2 -2.36 14.50 -7.38
N ALA A 3 -3.43 13.72 -7.25
CA ALA A 3 -3.50 12.49 -6.45
C ALA A 3 -2.45 11.45 -6.88
N THR A 4 -2.39 11.13 -8.19
CA THR A 4 -1.45 10.14 -8.74
C THR A 4 0.01 10.48 -8.46
N ARG A 5 0.40 11.76 -8.58
CA ARG A 5 1.78 12.20 -8.32
C ARG A 5 2.15 12.05 -6.84
N ARG A 6 1.19 12.28 -5.94
CA ARG A 6 1.38 12.08 -4.50
C ARG A 6 1.51 10.58 -4.17
N LEU A 7 0.60 9.75 -4.68
CA LEU A 7 0.62 8.30 -4.51
C LEU A 7 1.91 7.67 -5.05
N GLN A 8 2.43 8.14 -6.19
CA GLN A 8 3.75 7.71 -6.70
C GLN A 8 4.88 7.95 -5.70
N LYS A 9 4.89 9.12 -5.07
CA LYS A 9 5.91 9.47 -4.08
C LYS A 9 5.76 8.62 -2.82
N GLU A 10 4.55 8.49 -2.30
CA GLU A 10 4.28 7.65 -1.11
C GLU A 10 4.63 6.17 -1.35
N LEU A 11 4.35 5.65 -2.56
CA LEU A 11 4.74 4.29 -2.94
C LEU A 11 6.26 4.11 -2.94
N GLN A 12 7.00 5.08 -3.48
CA GLN A 12 8.46 5.05 -3.46
C GLN A 12 9.01 5.14 -2.03
N ASP A 13 8.43 5.99 -1.20
CA ASP A 13 8.84 6.17 0.19
C ASP A 13 8.59 4.89 1.01
N ILE A 14 7.45 4.21 0.81
CA ILE A 14 7.16 2.91 1.43
C ILE A 14 8.15 1.83 0.97
N ARG A 15 8.43 1.75 -0.33
CA ARG A 15 9.41 0.80 -0.88
C ARG A 15 10.81 1.05 -0.32
N LYS A 16 11.19 2.31 -0.13
CA LYS A 16 12.47 2.69 0.51
C LYS A 16 12.50 2.42 2.01
N ALA A 17 11.38 2.62 2.70
CA ALA A 17 11.28 2.38 4.15
C ALA A 17 11.48 0.90 4.51
N GLY A 18 11.21 -0.03 3.57
CA GLY A 18 11.50 -1.44 3.77
C GLY A 18 10.72 -2.04 4.95
N LEU A 19 9.44 -1.69 5.08
CA LEU A 19 8.58 -2.14 6.17
C LEU A 19 8.53 -3.68 6.19
N ARG A 20 9.06 -4.29 7.25
CA ARG A 20 9.14 -5.76 7.36
C ARG A 20 7.75 -6.42 7.33
N SER A 21 6.78 -5.72 7.90
CA SER A 21 5.40 -6.15 8.06
C SER A 21 4.53 -5.89 6.84
N PHE A 22 4.98 -5.12 5.84
CA PHE A 22 4.21 -4.88 4.61
C PHE A 22 5.05 -5.25 3.39
N ARG A 23 4.68 -6.35 2.74
CA ARG A 23 5.44 -6.99 1.66
C ARG A 23 4.60 -7.15 0.41
N ASP A 24 5.28 -7.42 -0.70
CA ASP A 24 4.68 -7.75 -2.00
C ASP A 24 3.63 -6.72 -2.46
N ILE A 25 4.04 -5.44 -2.45
CA ILE A 25 3.17 -4.33 -2.84
C ILE A 25 3.04 -4.30 -4.37
N GLN A 26 1.88 -4.70 -4.85
CA GLN A 26 1.47 -4.65 -6.25
C GLN A 26 0.57 -3.44 -6.45
N VAL A 27 0.98 -2.56 -7.36
CA VAL A 27 0.20 -1.40 -7.77
C VAL A 27 0.08 -1.46 -9.29
N ASP A 28 -1.14 -1.30 -9.79
CA ASP A 28 -1.39 -1.21 -11.22
C ASP A 28 -0.91 0.16 -11.74
N GLU A 29 -0.06 0.14 -12.77
CA GLU A 29 0.44 1.35 -13.42
C GLU A 29 -0.69 2.14 -14.11
N GLN A 30 -1.75 1.47 -14.54
CA GLN A 30 -2.94 2.10 -15.15
C GLN A 30 -3.91 2.63 -14.09
N ASN A 31 -3.93 2.00 -12.90
CA ASN A 31 -4.78 2.38 -11.78
C ASN A 31 -4.00 2.50 -10.46
N MET A 32 -3.27 3.59 -10.33
CA MET A 32 -2.48 3.93 -9.13
C MET A 32 -3.33 4.18 -7.88
N LEU A 33 -4.67 4.16 -7.97
CA LEU A 33 -5.58 4.31 -6.85
C LEU A 33 -5.84 2.99 -6.12
N THR A 34 -5.50 1.85 -6.71
CA THR A 34 -5.73 0.54 -6.10
C THR A 34 -4.41 -0.15 -5.82
N TRP A 35 -4.11 -0.39 -4.55
CA TRP A 35 -2.88 -1.02 -4.10
C TRP A 35 -3.20 -2.34 -3.44
N ILE A 36 -2.45 -3.37 -3.78
CA ILE A 36 -2.56 -4.68 -3.16
C ILE A 36 -1.25 -4.95 -2.44
N GLY A 37 -1.32 -5.46 -1.22
CA GLY A 37 -0.12 -5.86 -0.50
C GLY A 37 -0.39 -6.95 0.53
N LEU A 38 0.67 -7.55 1.03
CA LEU A 38 0.64 -8.56 2.07
C LEU A 38 1.13 -7.97 3.39
N ILE A 39 0.29 -8.00 4.41
CA ILE A 39 0.71 -7.74 5.78
C ILE A 39 1.23 -9.03 6.39
N VAL A 40 2.45 -9.01 6.91
CA VAL A 40 3.07 -10.11 7.65
C VAL A 40 3.30 -9.65 9.08
N PRO A 41 2.38 -9.96 10.02
CA PRO A 41 2.55 -9.60 11.42
C PRO A 41 3.68 -10.39 12.06
N ASP A 42 4.40 -9.79 13.00
CA ASP A 42 5.40 -10.49 13.81
C ASP A 42 4.82 -10.97 15.17
N SER A 43 3.64 -10.47 15.55
CA SER A 43 2.99 -10.77 16.83
C SER A 43 2.04 -11.98 16.77
N ILE A 44 2.10 -12.81 17.81
CA ILE A 44 1.17 -13.93 18.05
C ILE A 44 -0.23 -13.36 18.31
N PRO A 45 -1.33 -13.95 17.79
CA PRO A 45 -1.44 -15.24 17.10
C PRO A 45 -1.27 -15.19 15.57
N TYR A 46 -1.05 -14.00 15.00
CA TYR A 46 -1.09 -13.78 13.56
C TYR A 46 0.27 -13.93 12.86
N ASN A 47 1.33 -14.19 13.63
CA ASN A 47 2.71 -14.33 13.16
C ASN A 47 3.00 -15.56 12.28
N LYS A 48 2.02 -16.42 12.06
CA LYS A 48 2.13 -17.59 11.17
C LYS A 48 1.47 -17.40 9.81
N GLY A 49 0.86 -16.25 9.57
CA GLY A 49 0.12 -15.97 8.34
C GLY A 49 0.55 -14.67 7.68
N ALA A 50 0.06 -14.47 6.46
CA ALA A 50 0.09 -13.20 5.76
C ALA A 50 -1.34 -12.82 5.37
N PHE A 51 -1.65 -11.54 5.46
CA PHE A 51 -2.97 -10.99 5.15
C PHE A 51 -2.88 -10.17 3.88
N ARG A 52 -3.57 -10.62 2.83
CA ARG A 52 -3.73 -9.82 1.62
C ARG A 52 -4.71 -8.69 1.91
N ILE A 53 -4.26 -7.47 1.69
CA ILE A 53 -5.08 -6.27 1.79
C ILE A 53 -5.15 -5.57 0.43
N GLU A 54 -6.26 -4.86 0.24
CA GLU A 54 -6.50 -3.98 -0.89
C GLU A 54 -6.83 -2.59 -0.36
N ILE A 55 -6.07 -1.59 -0.82
CA ILE A 55 -6.25 -0.18 -0.46
C ILE A 55 -6.78 0.52 -1.71
N ASN A 56 -7.98 1.07 -1.61
CA ASN A 56 -8.61 1.84 -2.66
C ASN A 56 -8.66 3.31 -2.27
N PHE A 57 -7.89 4.13 -2.97
CA PHE A 57 -7.85 5.57 -2.78
C PHE A 57 -8.95 6.24 -3.62
N PRO A 58 -9.72 7.19 -3.04
CA PRO A 58 -10.67 7.99 -3.82
C PRO A 58 -9.93 8.94 -4.76
N ALA A 59 -10.60 9.38 -5.83
CA ALA A 59 -10.03 10.33 -6.79
C ALA A 59 -9.70 11.69 -6.14
N GLU A 60 -10.42 12.05 -5.07
CA GLU A 60 -10.19 13.25 -4.28
C GLU A 60 -9.10 13.10 -3.22
N TYR A 61 -8.41 11.96 -3.13
CA TYR A 61 -7.22 11.84 -2.30
C TYR A 61 -6.21 12.94 -2.66
N PRO A 62 -5.61 13.65 -1.70
CA PRO A 62 -5.57 13.43 -0.24
C PRO A 62 -6.62 14.20 0.57
N PHE A 63 -7.61 14.81 -0.08
CA PHE A 63 -8.65 15.62 0.58
C PHE A 63 -9.77 14.77 1.20
N LYS A 64 -9.92 13.52 0.74
CA LYS A 64 -10.79 12.51 1.34
C LYS A 64 -9.99 11.24 1.67
N PRO A 65 -10.23 10.61 2.83
CA PRO A 65 -9.67 9.31 3.16
C PRO A 65 -10.30 8.20 2.32
#